data_AF-A0A106AL54-F1
#
_entry.id   AF-A0A106AL54-F1
#
_cell.length_a   1.000
_cell.length_b   1.000
_cell.length_c   1.000
_cell.angle_alpha   90.00
_cell.angle_beta   90.00
_cell.angle_gamma   90.00
#
_symmetry.space_group_name_H-M   'P 1'
#
loop_
_entity.id
_entity.type
_entity.pdbx_description
1 polymer ?
#
loop_
_entity_poly.entity_id
_entity_poly.type
_entity_poly.pdbx_seq_one_letter_code
_entity_poly.pdbx_strand_id
1 'polypeptide(L)'
;MSQAATFHLEMDRFIRAPRERVFDAFTSETALAAWHCPRGMSVVEASADARVGGKYRIVIGGRDGSRHIAGGEYQKVDRVDFLAYTWAWEAGAMPADLKTLIEVTFTDQDGGTHLHMRHSGFPSEQARDSHMGGWQSVFNRLSDLLDPEGSAGTVRVFGDPRSPYVRTVRMALAEKGVAYTLESLPPHSPELLAHNPFGRIPAFSDGPIEFYETRAILGYIDEAFDGPSLLPQWGVTAHARGEQWISLINCHAYDAMVRRYVLQYIFPKGENGQPDHAVIDAALPDIDKHLQVLDEAYGARDYLVGTELSMADLFLAPILAYVGMFPEGAELLKKYRNIERAQAAMRARPSFAATQPVTG
;
A
#
# COMPACT_ATOMS: atom_id res chain seq x y z
N MET A 1 -15.79 19.49 41.40
CA MET A 1 -14.86 19.84 40.31
C MET A 1 -15.60 19.57 39.02
N SER A 2 -15.74 20.57 38.14
CA SER A 2 -16.31 20.38 36.81
C SER A 2 -15.47 19.31 36.10
N GLN A 3 -16.08 18.17 35.75
CA GLN A 3 -15.40 17.17 34.94
C GLN A 3 -15.17 17.83 33.58
N ALA A 4 -13.91 18.16 33.27
CA ALA A 4 -13.58 18.79 32.00
C ALA A 4 -14.17 17.93 30.86
N ALA A 5 -14.79 18.58 29.87
CA ALA A 5 -15.30 17.87 28.71
C ALA A 5 -14.15 17.07 28.08
N THR A 6 -14.37 15.77 27.89
CA THR A 6 -13.40 14.88 27.24
C THR A 6 -13.80 14.66 25.78
N PHE A 7 -12.82 14.33 24.96
CA PHE A 7 -13.02 14.01 23.56
C PHE A 7 -13.16 12.49 23.37
N HIS A 8 -13.80 12.10 22.27
CA HIS A 8 -13.95 10.70 21.89
C HIS A 8 -13.87 10.56 20.36
N LEU A 9 -13.62 9.33 19.92
CA LEU A 9 -13.72 8.91 18.52
C LEU A 9 -14.66 7.72 18.41
N GLU A 10 -15.25 7.56 17.24
CA GLU A 10 -16.09 6.42 16.86
C GLU A 10 -15.60 5.87 15.53
N MET A 11 -15.63 4.54 15.38
CA MET A 11 -15.13 3.84 14.20
C MET A 11 -15.95 2.60 13.91
N ASP A 12 -16.35 2.47 12.65
CA ASP A 12 -17.07 1.31 12.15
C ASP A 12 -16.21 0.48 11.20
N ARG A 13 -16.33 -0.84 11.30
CA ARG A 13 -15.67 -1.80 10.41
C ARG A 13 -16.57 -2.97 10.10
N PHE A 14 -16.69 -3.29 8.82
CA PHE A 14 -17.24 -4.56 8.39
C PHE A 14 -16.11 -5.58 8.20
N ILE A 15 -16.27 -6.77 8.77
CA ILE A 15 -15.31 -7.87 8.66
C ILE A 15 -16.08 -9.13 8.25
N ARG A 16 -15.64 -9.82 7.18
CA ARG A 16 -16.26 -11.06 6.69
C ARG A 16 -15.89 -12.26 7.56
N ALA A 17 -16.23 -12.19 8.84
CA ALA A 17 -16.04 -13.25 9.83
C ALA A 17 -17.22 -13.26 10.82
N PRO A 18 -17.57 -14.43 11.40
CA PRO A 18 -18.57 -14.53 12.46
C PRO A 18 -18.17 -13.72 13.70
N ARG A 19 -19.16 -13.23 14.45
CA ARG A 19 -18.94 -12.40 15.65
C ARG A 19 -18.07 -13.07 16.70
N GLU A 20 -18.18 -14.39 16.85
CA GLU A 20 -17.32 -15.18 17.74
C GLU A 20 -15.85 -14.97 17.41
N ARG A 21 -15.48 -15.07 16.13
CA ARG A 21 -14.09 -14.93 15.69
C ARG A 21 -13.59 -13.50 15.87
N VAL A 22 -14.43 -12.50 15.57
CA VAL A 22 -14.06 -11.10 15.76
C VAL A 22 -13.90 -10.77 17.23
N PHE A 23 -14.81 -11.21 18.09
CA PHE A 23 -14.70 -11.06 19.54
C PHE A 23 -13.46 -11.76 20.11
N ASP A 24 -13.20 -12.99 19.67
CA ASP A 24 -12.03 -13.77 20.10
C ASP A 24 -10.71 -13.06 19.76
N ALA A 25 -10.68 -12.26 18.69
CA ALA A 25 -9.50 -11.49 18.33
C ALA A 25 -9.11 -10.42 19.37
N PHE A 26 -10.06 -9.91 20.16
CA PHE A 26 -9.82 -8.93 21.23
C PHE A 26 -9.44 -9.56 22.57
N THR A 27 -9.60 -10.87 22.71
CA THR A 27 -9.49 -11.57 24.00
C THR A 27 -8.45 -12.68 24.00
N SER A 28 -8.03 -13.16 22.82
CA SER A 28 -6.95 -14.11 22.64
C SER A 28 -5.60 -13.40 22.58
N GLU A 29 -4.66 -13.82 23.43
CA GLU A 29 -3.26 -13.38 23.37
C GLU A 29 -2.64 -13.59 21.98
N THR A 30 -2.86 -14.77 21.40
CA THR A 30 -2.33 -15.11 20.07
C THR A 30 -2.89 -14.20 18.99
N ALA A 31 -4.18 -13.87 19.05
CA ALA A 31 -4.78 -12.97 18.08
C ALA A 31 -4.26 -11.53 18.28
N LEU A 32 -4.24 -11.02 19.51
CA LEU A 32 -3.71 -9.70 19.82
C LEU A 32 -2.28 -9.50 19.31
N ALA A 33 -1.42 -10.53 19.44
CA ALA A 33 -0.07 -10.53 18.90
C ALA A 33 -0.01 -10.42 17.36
N ALA A 34 -1.06 -10.83 16.64
CA ALA A 34 -1.09 -10.82 15.18
C ALA A 34 -1.59 -9.50 14.57
N TRP A 35 -2.50 -8.77 15.25
CA TRP A 35 -3.16 -7.61 14.66
C TRP A 35 -3.05 -6.31 15.46
N HIS A 36 -2.77 -6.33 16.76
CA HIS A 36 -2.96 -5.18 17.65
C HIS A 36 -1.83 -4.12 17.57
N CYS A 37 -1.42 -3.77 16.35
CA CYS A 37 -0.50 -2.68 16.06
C CYS A 37 -0.79 -2.09 14.67
N PRO A 38 -0.39 -0.84 14.39
CA PRO A 38 -0.47 -0.29 13.05
C PRO A 38 0.35 -1.11 12.03
N ARG A 39 -0.04 -1.06 10.76
CA ARG A 39 0.80 -1.48 9.63
C ARG A 39 2.18 -0.83 9.70
N GLY A 40 3.21 -1.59 9.31
CA GLY A 40 4.62 -1.18 9.40
C GLY A 40 5.29 -1.39 10.77
N MET A 41 4.53 -1.80 11.79
CA MET A 41 5.01 -2.20 13.11
C MET A 41 4.67 -3.67 13.39
N SER A 42 5.18 -4.20 14.50
CA SER A 42 4.85 -5.56 14.96
C SER A 42 4.56 -5.58 16.45
N VAL A 43 3.63 -6.43 16.89
CA VAL A 43 3.49 -6.72 18.32
C VAL A 43 4.59 -7.70 18.71
N VAL A 44 5.44 -7.30 19.65
CA VAL A 44 6.57 -8.12 20.13
C VAL A 44 6.21 -8.92 21.38
N GLU A 45 5.20 -8.47 22.13
CA GLU A 45 4.67 -9.15 23.30
C GLU A 45 3.19 -8.77 23.45
N ALA A 46 2.35 -9.77 23.72
CA ALA A 46 0.96 -9.59 24.07
C ALA A 46 0.63 -10.45 25.28
N SER A 47 -0.28 -10.00 26.13
CA SER A 47 -0.92 -10.83 27.16
C SER A 47 -2.36 -10.36 27.37
N ALA A 48 -3.26 -11.28 27.73
CA ALA A 48 -4.65 -10.98 28.00
C ALA A 48 -5.26 -11.96 29.02
N ASP A 49 -5.81 -11.43 30.12
CA ASP A 49 -6.68 -12.12 31.07
C ASP A 49 -8.12 -11.63 30.82
N ALA A 50 -8.80 -12.24 29.84
CA ALA A 50 -10.09 -11.78 29.30
C ALA A 50 -11.30 -12.08 30.20
N ARG A 51 -11.29 -11.51 31.39
CA ARG A 51 -12.40 -11.50 32.36
C ARG A 51 -12.54 -10.11 32.96
N VAL A 52 -13.69 -9.78 33.52
CA VAL A 52 -13.88 -8.49 34.21
C VAL A 52 -12.82 -8.34 35.33
N GLY A 53 -12.13 -7.20 35.33
CA GLY A 53 -10.99 -6.89 36.20
C GLY A 53 -9.65 -7.53 35.80
N GLY A 54 -9.65 -8.37 34.77
CA GLY A 54 -8.43 -8.93 34.19
C GLY A 54 -7.71 -7.91 33.32
N LYS A 55 -6.38 -8.06 33.20
CA LYS A 55 -5.51 -7.10 32.52
C LYS A 55 -5.04 -7.61 31.17
N TYR A 56 -4.71 -6.68 30.30
CA TYR A 56 -4.02 -6.95 29.05
C TYR A 56 -2.86 -5.98 28.86
N ARG A 57 -1.89 -6.39 28.05
CA ARG A 57 -0.70 -5.60 27.72
C ARG A 57 -0.21 -5.93 26.32
N ILE A 58 0.14 -4.90 25.56
CA ILE A 58 0.64 -4.96 24.19
C ILE A 58 1.93 -4.14 24.09
N VAL A 59 3.01 -4.78 23.64
CA VAL A 59 4.27 -4.11 23.31
C VAL A 59 4.41 -4.07 21.80
N ILE A 60 4.43 -2.86 21.25
CA ILE A 60 4.55 -2.58 19.81
C ILE A 60 5.99 -2.20 19.51
N GLY A 61 6.64 -2.91 18.59
CA GLY A 61 7.97 -2.63 18.09
C GLY A 61 7.94 -1.89 16.74
N GLY A 62 8.68 -0.79 16.66
CA GLY A 62 8.97 -0.09 15.40
C GLY A 62 10.17 -0.71 14.66
N ARG A 63 10.26 -0.46 13.35
CA ARG A 63 11.39 -0.93 12.51
C ARG A 63 12.73 -0.31 12.92
N ASP A 64 12.70 0.85 13.56
CA ASP A 64 13.86 1.55 14.12
C ASP A 64 14.30 1.01 15.49
N GLY A 65 13.63 -0.04 16.00
CA GLY A 65 13.88 -0.61 17.32
C GLY A 65 13.16 0.11 18.46
N SER A 66 12.35 1.12 18.17
CA SER A 66 11.49 1.76 19.18
C SER A 66 10.48 0.78 19.76
N ARG A 67 10.06 1.04 21.00
CA ARG A 67 9.04 0.26 21.71
C ARG A 67 7.97 1.17 22.28
N HIS A 68 6.72 0.86 21.97
CA HIS A 68 5.54 1.55 22.49
C HIS A 68 4.68 0.55 23.25
N ILE A 69 4.35 0.85 24.50
CA ILE A 69 3.66 -0.11 25.37
C ILE A 69 2.32 0.47 25.77
N ALA A 70 1.27 -0.29 25.50
CA ALA A 70 -0.08 0.01 25.93
C ALA A 70 -0.67 -1.15 26.71
N GLY A 71 -1.63 -0.86 27.58
CA GLY A 71 -2.35 -1.88 28.31
C GLY A 71 -3.57 -1.32 29.01
N GLY A 72 -4.24 -2.19 29.74
CA GLY A 72 -5.43 -1.81 30.46
C GLY A 72 -6.12 -2.98 31.14
N GLU A 73 -7.37 -2.77 31.50
CA GLU A 73 -8.18 -3.70 32.27
C GLU A 73 -9.56 -3.84 31.62
N TYR A 74 -10.00 -5.08 31.44
CA TYR A 74 -11.34 -5.40 30.93
C TYR A 74 -12.40 -4.99 31.96
N GLN A 75 -13.25 -4.06 31.57
CA GLN A 75 -14.33 -3.52 32.40
C GLN A 75 -15.64 -4.30 32.22
N LYS A 76 -15.89 -4.78 30.98
CA LYS A 76 -17.07 -5.57 30.66
C LYS A 76 -16.76 -6.55 29.53
N VAL A 77 -17.24 -7.80 29.66
CA VAL A 77 -16.97 -8.90 28.72
C VAL A 77 -18.28 -9.65 28.48
N ASP A 78 -19.07 -9.20 27.52
CA ASP A 78 -20.27 -9.89 27.05
C ASP A 78 -19.93 -10.56 25.73
N ARG A 79 -19.58 -11.85 25.80
CA ARG A 79 -19.11 -12.61 24.63
C ARG A 79 -20.06 -12.42 23.44
N VAL A 80 -19.48 -12.21 22.25
CA VAL A 80 -20.12 -11.97 20.94
C VAL A 80 -20.95 -10.69 20.77
N ASP A 81 -21.25 -9.95 21.84
CA ASP A 81 -22.11 -8.77 21.76
C ASP A 81 -21.35 -7.47 22.09
N PHE A 82 -20.57 -7.47 23.18
CA PHE A 82 -19.98 -6.24 23.69
C PHE A 82 -18.70 -6.46 24.52
N LEU A 83 -17.72 -5.58 24.35
CA LEU A 83 -16.49 -5.54 25.12
C LEU A 83 -16.18 -4.11 25.56
N ALA A 84 -15.82 -3.90 26.82
CA ALA A 84 -15.26 -2.62 27.28
C ALA A 84 -13.96 -2.84 28.06
N TYR A 85 -12.96 -2.03 27.77
CA TYR A 85 -11.65 -2.09 28.43
C TYR A 85 -10.99 -0.73 28.46
N THR A 86 -10.22 -0.46 29.51
CA THR A 86 -9.46 0.80 29.60
C THR A 86 -8.26 0.75 28.67
N TRP A 87 -7.77 1.91 28.23
CA TRP A 87 -6.52 2.04 27.47
C TRP A 87 -5.59 3.05 28.14
N ALA A 88 -4.32 2.69 28.30
CA ALA A 88 -3.29 3.59 28.80
C ALA A 88 -1.94 3.27 28.15
N TRP A 89 -1.15 4.30 27.88
CA TRP A 89 0.25 4.18 27.46
C TRP A 89 1.15 4.14 28.69
N GLU A 90 2.11 3.20 28.76
CA GLU A 90 3.08 3.16 29.88
C GLU A 90 4.09 4.31 29.80
N ALA A 91 4.37 4.80 28.59
CA ALA A 91 5.23 5.95 28.32
C ALA A 91 4.82 6.63 27.01
N GLY A 92 5.10 7.93 26.87
CA GLY A 92 4.86 8.67 25.64
C GLY A 92 4.27 10.06 25.88
N ALA A 93 3.56 10.57 24.88
CA ALA A 93 2.97 11.92 24.91
C ALA A 93 1.71 12.03 25.78
N MET A 94 1.09 10.91 26.14
CA MET A 94 -0.07 10.88 27.02
C MET A 94 0.38 10.78 28.49
N PRO A 95 -0.31 11.44 29.44
CA PRO A 95 -0.03 11.26 30.86
C PRO A 95 -0.12 9.80 31.28
N ALA A 96 0.85 9.32 32.06
CA ALA A 96 0.94 7.91 32.44
C ALA A 96 -0.22 7.43 33.34
N ASP A 97 -0.89 8.35 34.03
CA ASP A 97 -2.06 8.09 34.87
C ASP A 97 -3.39 8.22 34.11
N LEU A 98 -3.36 8.74 32.88
CA LEU A 98 -4.56 8.88 32.06
C LEU A 98 -5.00 7.51 31.53
N LYS A 99 -6.22 7.13 31.91
CA LYS A 99 -6.92 5.96 31.37
C LYS A 99 -8.10 6.42 30.53
N THR A 100 -8.07 6.08 29.25
CA THR A 100 -9.20 6.22 28.35
C THR A 100 -10.03 4.93 28.35
N LEU A 101 -11.23 4.96 27.78
CA LEU A 101 -12.14 3.81 27.72
C LEU A 101 -12.43 3.45 26.27
N ILE A 102 -12.25 2.18 25.92
CA ILE A 102 -12.64 1.60 24.64
C ILE A 102 -13.85 0.72 24.88
N GLU A 103 -14.88 0.92 24.05
CA GLU A 103 -16.12 0.15 24.01
C GLU A 103 -16.29 -0.37 22.59
N VAL A 104 -16.53 -1.67 22.43
CA VAL A 104 -16.68 -2.34 21.15
C VAL A 104 -17.98 -3.13 21.14
N THR A 105 -18.83 -2.85 20.17
CA THR A 105 -20.08 -3.56 19.93
C THR A 105 -19.93 -4.40 18.66
N PHE A 106 -20.42 -5.64 18.70
CA PHE A 106 -20.38 -6.57 17.58
C PHE A 106 -21.81 -6.95 17.17
N THR A 107 -22.19 -6.62 15.93
CA THR A 107 -23.52 -6.93 15.38
C THR A 107 -23.39 -7.71 14.08
N ASP A 108 -24.30 -8.66 13.84
CA ASP A 108 -24.34 -9.38 12.57
C ASP A 108 -24.77 -8.42 11.44
N GLN A 109 -24.06 -8.45 10.32
CA GLN A 109 -24.41 -7.69 9.12
C GLN A 109 -23.96 -8.48 7.89
N ASP A 110 -24.81 -8.65 6.87
CA ASP A 110 -24.45 -9.24 5.56
C ASP A 110 -23.64 -10.56 5.62
N GLY A 111 -23.91 -11.41 6.63
CA GLY A 111 -23.19 -12.67 6.84
C GLY A 111 -21.79 -12.54 7.46
N GLY A 112 -21.36 -11.32 7.81
CA GLY A 112 -20.18 -11.02 8.59
C GLY A 112 -20.52 -10.24 9.87
N THR A 113 -19.53 -9.53 10.39
CA THR A 113 -19.65 -8.72 11.60
C THR A 113 -19.48 -7.24 11.27
N HIS A 114 -20.42 -6.43 11.72
CA HIS A 114 -20.25 -5.00 11.89
C HIS A 114 -19.71 -4.73 13.30
N LEU A 115 -18.49 -4.21 13.36
CA LEU A 115 -17.80 -3.80 14.57
C LEU A 115 -17.92 -2.29 14.69
N HIS A 116 -18.49 -1.82 15.81
CA HIS A 116 -18.52 -0.41 16.18
C HIS A 116 -17.65 -0.20 17.42
N MET A 117 -16.60 0.63 17.30
CA MET A 117 -15.74 1.01 18.41
C MET A 117 -15.96 2.48 18.79
N ARG A 118 -16.18 2.72 20.08
CA ARG A 118 -16.11 4.05 20.70
C ARG A 118 -14.92 4.11 21.65
N HIS A 119 -14.04 5.09 21.47
CA HIS A 119 -12.90 5.32 22.37
C HIS A 119 -13.01 6.73 22.95
N SER A 120 -13.19 6.84 24.27
CA SER A 120 -13.50 8.08 24.99
C SER A 120 -12.52 8.39 26.12
N GLY A 121 -12.53 9.65 26.58
CA GLY A 121 -11.68 10.10 27.69
C GLY A 121 -10.42 10.85 27.26
N PHE A 122 -10.30 11.24 25.99
CA PHE A 122 -9.14 11.98 25.51
C PHE A 122 -9.11 13.41 26.09
N PRO A 123 -7.91 13.93 26.43
CA PRO A 123 -7.76 15.25 27.05
C PRO A 123 -7.79 16.39 26.02
N SER A 124 -7.64 16.07 24.73
CA SER A 124 -7.61 17.04 23.64
C SER A 124 -8.05 16.41 22.30
N GLU A 125 -8.47 17.26 21.35
CA GLU A 125 -8.74 16.85 19.97
C GLU A 125 -7.50 16.25 19.31
N GLN A 126 -6.33 16.86 19.50
CA GLN A 126 -5.07 16.36 18.95
C GLN A 126 -4.76 14.92 19.40
N ALA A 127 -4.98 14.61 20.70
CA ALA A 127 -4.80 13.26 21.22
C ALA A 127 -5.80 12.30 20.55
N ARG A 128 -7.08 12.70 20.45
CA ARG A 128 -8.13 11.92 19.79
C ARG A 128 -7.81 11.64 18.32
N ASP A 129 -7.39 12.66 17.56
CA ASP A 129 -7.09 12.55 16.13
C ASP A 129 -5.86 11.68 15.85
N SER A 130 -4.83 11.78 16.69
CA SER A 130 -3.66 10.90 16.63
C SER A 130 -4.06 9.42 16.85
N HIS A 131 -4.92 9.14 17.85
CA HIS A 131 -5.41 7.78 18.08
C HIS A 131 -6.31 7.30 16.95
N MET A 132 -7.13 8.17 16.36
CA MET A 132 -7.97 7.82 15.21
C MET A 132 -7.13 7.33 14.02
N GLY A 133 -6.04 8.02 13.69
CA GLY A 133 -5.11 7.57 12.64
C GLY A 133 -4.48 6.21 12.94
N GLY A 134 -4.04 5.99 14.19
CA GLY A 134 -3.49 4.71 14.61
C GLY A 134 -4.50 3.55 14.51
N TRP A 135 -5.72 3.76 15.02
CA TRP A 135 -6.77 2.74 15.01
C TRP A 135 -7.23 2.37 13.60
N GLN A 136 -7.23 3.32 12.64
CA GLN A 136 -7.56 2.99 11.25
C GLN A 136 -6.61 1.92 10.69
N SER A 137 -5.30 2.10 10.91
CA SER A 137 -4.26 1.16 10.46
C SER A 137 -4.31 -0.17 11.24
N VAL A 138 -4.53 -0.12 12.55
CA VAL A 138 -4.67 -1.31 13.41
C VAL A 138 -5.86 -2.18 12.94
N PHE A 139 -7.01 -1.56 12.62
CA PHE A 139 -8.17 -2.31 12.15
C PHE A 139 -8.01 -2.89 10.75
N ASN A 140 -7.16 -2.30 9.89
CA ASN A 140 -6.82 -2.95 8.62
C ASN A 140 -6.08 -4.27 8.86
N ARG A 141 -5.18 -4.37 9.87
CA ARG A 141 -4.58 -5.66 10.25
C ARG A 141 -5.60 -6.65 10.82
N LEU A 142 -6.58 -6.16 11.57
CA LEU A 142 -7.66 -7.03 12.09
C LEU A 142 -8.45 -7.64 10.93
N SER A 143 -8.78 -6.84 9.91
CA SER A 143 -9.41 -7.34 8.68
C SER A 143 -8.53 -8.37 7.98
N ASP A 144 -7.24 -8.11 7.77
CA ASP A 144 -6.32 -9.08 7.15
C ASP A 144 -6.29 -10.43 7.88
N LEU A 145 -6.35 -10.41 9.22
CA LEU A 145 -6.30 -11.60 10.05
C LEU A 145 -7.58 -12.45 9.96
N LEU A 146 -8.74 -11.79 9.85
CA LEU A 146 -10.04 -12.43 10.04
C LEU A 146 -10.81 -12.64 8.75
N ASP A 147 -10.66 -11.73 7.79
CA ASP A 147 -11.33 -11.80 6.51
C ASP A 147 -10.72 -12.93 5.65
N PRO A 148 -11.52 -13.84 5.07
CA PRO A 148 -11.02 -14.90 4.20
C PRO A 148 -10.29 -14.39 2.95
N GLU A 149 -10.52 -13.15 2.52
CA GLU A 149 -9.77 -12.53 1.43
C GLU A 149 -8.41 -11.93 1.89
N GLY A 150 -8.11 -12.00 3.20
CA GLY A 150 -6.93 -11.39 3.80
C GLY A 150 -6.86 -9.90 3.48
N SER A 151 -5.68 -9.44 3.05
CA SER A 151 -5.49 -8.03 2.70
C SER A 151 -6.33 -7.55 1.52
N ALA A 152 -6.86 -8.43 0.67
CA ALA A 152 -7.78 -8.01 -0.39
C ALA A 152 -9.13 -7.49 0.16
N GLY A 153 -9.46 -7.77 1.43
CA GLY A 153 -10.63 -7.19 2.09
C GLY A 153 -10.54 -5.68 2.31
N THR A 154 -9.32 -5.11 2.30
CA THR A 154 -9.10 -3.66 2.49
C THR A 154 -8.28 -3.02 1.36
N VAL A 155 -7.34 -3.75 0.78
CA VAL A 155 -6.42 -3.28 -0.26
C VAL A 155 -7.08 -3.34 -1.63
N ARG A 156 -7.28 -2.18 -2.24
CA ARG A 156 -7.89 -2.02 -3.57
C ARG A 156 -7.00 -1.18 -4.47
N VAL A 157 -6.90 -1.58 -5.73
CA VAL A 157 -6.24 -0.83 -6.80
C VAL A 157 -7.30 -0.44 -7.82
N PHE A 158 -7.32 0.82 -8.22
CA PHE A 158 -8.27 1.35 -9.19
C PHE A 158 -7.53 1.77 -10.46
N GLY A 159 -7.92 1.19 -11.59
CA GLY A 159 -7.44 1.60 -12.90
C GLY A 159 -7.33 0.48 -13.92
N ASP A 160 -7.13 0.85 -15.18
CA ASP A 160 -6.96 -0.08 -16.29
C ASP A 160 -5.68 -0.94 -16.12
N PRO A 161 -5.77 -2.29 -16.12
CA PRO A 161 -4.61 -3.18 -15.96
C PRO A 161 -3.54 -3.03 -17.05
N ARG A 162 -3.87 -2.43 -18.21
CA ARG A 162 -2.93 -2.15 -19.30
C ARG A 162 -2.03 -0.96 -18.98
N SER A 163 -2.41 -0.09 -18.05
CA SER A 163 -1.57 1.06 -17.65
C SER A 163 -0.25 0.59 -17.04
N PRO A 164 0.91 1.12 -17.49
CA PRO A 164 2.19 0.75 -16.92
C PRO A 164 2.27 1.10 -15.43
N TYR A 165 1.65 2.20 -14.99
CA TYR A 165 1.64 2.60 -13.58
C TYR A 165 0.71 1.75 -12.70
N VAL A 166 -0.46 1.34 -13.22
CA VAL A 166 -1.32 0.36 -12.53
C VAL A 166 -0.55 -0.96 -12.38
N ARG A 167 0.16 -1.38 -13.44
CA ARG A 167 1.02 -2.55 -13.42
C ARG A 167 2.16 -2.43 -12.40
N THR A 168 2.81 -1.27 -12.28
CA THR A 168 3.84 -0.99 -11.25
C THR A 168 3.31 -1.22 -9.83
N VAL A 169 2.10 -0.71 -9.49
CA VAL A 169 1.47 -0.94 -8.17
C VAL A 169 1.19 -2.42 -7.94
N ARG A 170 0.63 -3.10 -8.93
CA ARG A 170 0.31 -4.53 -8.84
C ARG A 170 1.56 -5.39 -8.66
N MET A 171 2.67 -5.03 -9.33
CA MET A 171 3.95 -5.70 -9.14
C MET A 171 4.48 -5.49 -7.72
N ALA A 172 4.41 -4.26 -7.19
CA ALA A 172 4.83 -3.97 -5.81
C ALA A 172 4.04 -4.81 -4.79
N LEU A 173 2.72 -4.89 -4.93
CA LEU A 173 1.88 -5.74 -4.07
C LEU A 173 2.27 -7.21 -4.16
N ALA A 174 2.52 -7.72 -5.38
CA ALA A 174 2.95 -9.10 -5.58
C ALA A 174 4.33 -9.39 -4.96
N GLU A 175 5.29 -8.47 -5.05
CA GLU A 175 6.61 -8.61 -4.41
C GLU A 175 6.52 -8.64 -2.88
N LYS A 176 5.55 -7.91 -2.31
CA LYS A 176 5.29 -7.88 -0.86
C LYS A 176 4.40 -9.03 -0.39
N GLY A 177 3.87 -9.86 -1.30
CA GLY A 177 2.94 -10.94 -0.98
C GLY A 177 1.57 -10.44 -0.51
N VAL A 178 1.17 -9.24 -0.90
CA VAL A 178 -0.09 -8.59 -0.48
C VAL A 178 -1.19 -8.93 -1.48
N ALA A 179 -2.25 -9.57 -1.00
CA ALA A 179 -3.48 -9.76 -1.76
C ALA A 179 -4.22 -8.43 -1.93
N TYR A 180 -4.84 -8.22 -3.08
CA TYR A 180 -5.57 -6.99 -3.41
C TYR A 180 -6.73 -7.29 -4.36
N THR A 181 -7.71 -6.39 -4.41
CA THR A 181 -8.72 -6.35 -5.47
C THR A 181 -8.35 -5.31 -6.52
N LEU A 182 -8.58 -5.62 -7.80
CA LEU A 182 -8.39 -4.68 -8.91
C LEU A 182 -9.74 -4.29 -9.48
N GLU A 183 -10.06 -3.00 -9.41
CA GLU A 183 -11.23 -2.43 -10.06
C GLU A 183 -10.81 -1.70 -11.34
N SER A 184 -11.22 -2.25 -12.48
CA SER A 184 -10.84 -1.71 -13.79
C SER A 184 -11.66 -0.46 -14.12
N LEU A 185 -11.16 0.70 -13.71
CA LEU A 185 -11.78 2.00 -14.00
C LEU A 185 -11.01 2.74 -15.11
N PRO A 186 -11.72 3.27 -16.14
CA PRO A 186 -11.10 4.14 -17.14
C PRO A 186 -10.56 5.44 -16.52
N PRO A 187 -9.48 6.02 -17.07
CA PRO A 187 -9.03 7.34 -16.66
C PRO A 187 -10.15 8.38 -16.89
N HIS A 188 -10.26 9.34 -15.97
CA HIS A 188 -11.25 10.42 -15.96
C HIS A 188 -12.74 9.99 -15.86
N SER A 189 -13.03 8.72 -15.56
CA SER A 189 -14.41 8.30 -15.29
C SER A 189 -14.94 8.92 -13.98
N PRO A 190 -16.27 9.11 -13.84
CA PRO A 190 -16.86 9.60 -12.58
C PRO A 190 -16.49 8.75 -11.36
N GLU A 191 -16.40 7.43 -11.54
CA GLU A 191 -16.04 6.47 -10.49
C GLU A 191 -14.58 6.66 -10.07
N LEU A 192 -13.66 6.84 -11.03
CA LEU A 192 -12.26 7.09 -10.69
C LEU A 192 -12.07 8.46 -10.02
N LEU A 193 -12.84 9.48 -10.43
CA LEU A 193 -12.76 10.82 -9.85
C LEU A 193 -13.13 10.84 -8.36
N ALA A 194 -13.90 9.87 -7.87
CA ALA A 194 -14.18 9.70 -6.46
C ALA A 194 -12.92 9.32 -5.64
N HIS A 195 -11.94 8.65 -6.27
CA HIS A 195 -10.70 8.17 -5.63
C HIS A 195 -9.46 9.01 -6.00
N ASN A 196 -9.47 9.65 -7.18
CA ASN A 196 -8.41 10.53 -7.64
C ASN A 196 -9.01 11.77 -8.32
N PRO A 197 -8.92 12.97 -7.70
CA PRO A 197 -9.54 14.18 -8.22
C PRO A 197 -8.97 14.66 -9.56
N PHE A 198 -7.81 14.15 -9.98
CA PHE A 198 -7.21 14.44 -11.28
C PHE A 198 -7.65 13.44 -12.38
N GLY A 199 -8.42 12.43 -12.03
CA GLY A 199 -8.87 11.36 -12.93
C GLY A 199 -7.73 10.53 -13.50
N ARG A 200 -6.58 10.47 -12.82
CA ARG A 200 -5.40 9.71 -13.24
C ARG A 200 -5.42 8.33 -12.58
N ILE A 201 -4.84 7.35 -13.28
CA ILE A 201 -4.66 5.99 -12.75
C ILE A 201 -3.18 5.73 -12.47
N PRO A 202 -2.84 4.92 -11.45
CA PRO A 202 -3.74 4.28 -10.49
C PRO A 202 -4.27 5.23 -9.41
N ALA A 203 -5.41 4.88 -8.82
CA ALA A 203 -5.74 5.21 -7.44
C ALA A 203 -5.64 3.94 -6.57
N PHE A 204 -5.58 4.09 -5.25
CA PHE A 204 -5.38 2.98 -4.31
C PHE A 204 -6.10 3.26 -3.00
N SER A 205 -6.58 2.21 -2.32
CA SER A 205 -7.07 2.31 -0.95
C SER A 205 -6.59 1.14 -0.09
N ASP A 206 -6.46 1.39 1.22
CA ASP A 206 -6.40 0.36 2.27
C ASP A 206 -7.45 0.67 3.34
N GLY A 207 -8.61 0.02 3.21
CA GLY A 207 -9.78 0.33 4.03
C GLY A 207 -10.28 1.75 3.71
N PRO A 208 -10.44 2.64 4.71
CA PRO A 208 -10.89 4.01 4.47
C PRO A 208 -9.78 4.96 4.01
N ILE A 209 -8.52 4.51 3.96
CA ILE A 209 -7.38 5.36 3.61
C ILE A 209 -7.19 5.28 2.09
N GLU A 210 -7.17 6.43 1.42
CA GLU A 210 -7.01 6.52 -0.03
C GLU A 210 -5.75 7.28 -0.42
N PHE A 211 -5.13 6.83 -1.51
CA PHE A 211 -3.93 7.41 -2.07
C PHE A 211 -4.02 7.48 -3.59
N TYR A 212 -3.38 8.48 -4.16
CA TYR A 212 -3.08 8.58 -5.59
C TYR A 212 -1.61 9.01 -5.75
N GLU A 213 -1.12 9.01 -6.99
CA GLU A 213 0.30 9.04 -7.37
C GLU A 213 1.06 7.74 -7.09
N THR A 214 1.52 7.09 -8.16
CA THR A 214 2.18 5.77 -8.12
C THR A 214 3.35 5.72 -7.13
N ARG A 215 4.14 6.80 -7.02
CA ARG A 215 5.30 6.83 -6.11
C ARG A 215 4.88 6.88 -4.65
N ALA A 216 3.83 7.64 -4.32
CA ALA A 216 3.28 7.68 -2.97
C ALA A 216 2.67 6.34 -2.58
N ILE A 217 1.92 5.72 -3.51
CA ILE A 217 1.33 4.39 -3.33
C ILE A 217 2.41 3.33 -3.04
N LEU A 218 3.49 3.30 -3.82
CA LEU A 218 4.60 2.36 -3.59
C LEU A 218 5.31 2.62 -2.25
N GLY A 219 5.48 3.88 -1.84
CA GLY A 219 6.02 4.25 -0.53
C GLY A 219 5.20 3.68 0.61
N TYR A 220 3.88 3.90 0.55
CA TYR A 220 2.94 3.31 1.51
C TYR A 220 3.04 1.78 1.53
N ILE A 221 3.01 1.13 0.37
CA ILE A 221 3.11 -0.34 0.29
C ILE A 221 4.40 -0.84 0.95
N ASP A 222 5.53 -0.17 0.73
CA ASP A 222 6.81 -0.60 1.29
C ASP A 222 6.88 -0.51 2.82
N GLU A 223 6.36 0.60 3.36
CA GLU A 223 6.37 0.91 4.78
C GLU A 223 5.27 0.19 5.56
N ALA A 224 4.09 0.00 4.96
CA ALA A 224 2.92 -0.56 5.64
C ALA A 224 2.96 -2.09 5.70
N PHE A 225 3.48 -2.75 4.67
CA PHE A 225 3.45 -4.21 4.56
C PHE A 225 4.83 -4.84 4.78
N ASP A 226 4.80 -6.08 5.25
CA ASP A 226 5.98 -6.94 5.39
C ASP A 226 6.50 -7.36 3.99
N GLY A 227 7.56 -8.16 3.98
CA GLY A 227 8.22 -8.61 2.75
C GLY A 227 9.43 -7.75 2.37
N PRO A 228 10.04 -8.02 1.20
CA PRO A 228 11.27 -7.35 0.78
C PRO A 228 11.07 -5.84 0.70
N SER A 229 12.10 -5.07 1.06
CA SER A 229 12.03 -3.62 0.88
C SER A 229 12.16 -3.27 -0.60
N LEU A 230 11.29 -2.39 -1.07
CA LEU A 230 11.32 -1.84 -2.42
C LEU A 230 12.13 -0.54 -2.46
N LEU A 231 12.50 0.02 -1.31
CA LEU A 231 13.43 1.13 -1.20
C LEU A 231 14.86 0.62 -1.02
N PRO A 232 15.86 1.22 -1.70
CA PRO A 232 17.25 0.91 -1.44
C PRO A 232 17.63 1.29 0.00
N GLN A 233 17.76 0.29 0.90
CA GLN A 233 17.98 0.54 2.33
C GLN A 233 19.45 0.82 2.71
N TRP A 234 20.40 0.80 1.77
CA TRP A 234 21.84 0.97 2.05
C TRP A 234 22.30 2.43 2.17
N GLY A 235 21.49 3.30 2.77
CA GLY A 235 21.83 4.68 3.10
C GLY A 235 21.25 5.73 2.16
N VAL A 236 21.34 7.00 2.59
CA VAL A 236 20.68 8.16 1.96
C VAL A 236 20.99 8.33 0.47
N THR A 237 22.20 7.98 0.03
CA THR A 237 22.60 8.09 -1.38
C THR A 237 21.91 7.07 -2.27
N ALA A 238 21.68 5.85 -1.78
CA ALA A 238 20.99 4.82 -2.54
C ALA A 238 19.51 5.19 -2.72
N HIS A 239 18.87 5.68 -1.65
CA HIS A 239 17.51 6.22 -1.73
C HIS A 239 17.41 7.39 -2.71
N ALA A 240 18.29 8.40 -2.60
CA ALA A 240 18.30 9.54 -3.53
C ALA A 240 18.52 9.10 -4.99
N ARG A 241 19.31 8.04 -5.23
CA ARG A 241 19.50 7.48 -6.57
C ARG A 241 18.24 6.79 -7.10
N GLY A 242 17.52 6.06 -6.25
CA GLY A 242 16.22 5.49 -6.59
C GLY A 242 15.22 6.56 -7.00
N GLU A 243 15.11 7.63 -6.20
CA GLU A 243 14.24 8.77 -6.50
C GLU A 243 14.65 9.51 -7.77
N GLN A 244 15.95 9.64 -8.03
CA GLN A 244 16.45 10.23 -9.27
C GLN A 244 15.91 9.45 -10.48
N TRP A 245 15.97 8.12 -10.46
CA TRP A 245 15.49 7.30 -11.57
C TRP A 245 13.98 7.36 -11.74
N ILE A 246 13.22 7.27 -10.63
CA ILE A 246 11.76 7.41 -10.67
C ILE A 246 11.36 8.79 -11.22
N SER A 247 12.05 9.84 -10.78
CA SER A 247 11.83 11.21 -11.28
C SER A 247 12.15 11.34 -12.76
N LEU A 248 13.28 10.77 -13.21
CA LEU A 248 13.63 10.76 -14.64
C LEU A 248 12.57 10.04 -15.48
N ILE A 249 12.05 8.92 -14.99
CA ILE A 249 10.99 8.17 -15.65
C ILE A 249 9.72 9.03 -15.75
N ASN A 250 9.25 9.58 -14.63
CA ASN A 250 7.98 10.30 -14.57
C ASN A 250 8.02 11.62 -15.35
N CYS A 251 9.13 12.36 -15.27
CA CYS A 251 9.25 13.71 -15.83
C CYS A 251 9.68 13.71 -17.31
N HIS A 252 10.38 12.67 -17.77
CA HIS A 252 11.00 12.66 -19.10
C HIS A 252 10.70 11.39 -19.88
N ALA A 253 11.15 10.22 -19.39
CA ALA A 253 11.09 9.00 -20.20
C ALA A 253 9.66 8.56 -20.51
N TYR A 254 8.70 8.75 -19.59
CA TYR A 254 7.30 8.41 -19.80
C TYR A 254 6.67 9.18 -20.96
N ASP A 255 7.04 10.45 -21.15
CA ASP A 255 6.52 11.24 -22.26
C ASP A 255 6.99 10.66 -23.61
N ALA A 256 8.31 10.48 -23.76
CA ALA A 256 8.89 9.94 -24.98
C ALA A 256 8.44 8.49 -25.26
N MET A 257 8.62 7.61 -24.29
CA MET A 257 8.40 6.16 -24.46
C MET A 257 6.93 5.77 -24.45
N VAL A 258 6.09 6.44 -23.66
CA VAL A 258 4.68 6.05 -23.51
C VAL A 258 3.76 6.98 -24.30
N ARG A 259 3.79 8.29 -24.05
CA ARG A 259 2.81 9.22 -24.64
C ARG A 259 3.00 9.42 -26.14
N ARG A 260 4.25 9.65 -26.56
CA ARG A 260 4.58 9.89 -27.97
C ARG A 260 4.85 8.62 -28.77
N TYR A 261 5.05 7.48 -28.11
CA TYR A 261 5.30 6.21 -28.78
C TYR A 261 4.23 5.15 -28.52
N VAL A 262 4.24 4.45 -27.37
CA VAL A 262 3.31 3.32 -27.10
C VAL A 262 1.84 3.70 -27.31
N LEU A 263 1.39 4.88 -26.85
CA LEU A 263 -0.01 5.28 -26.99
C LEU A 263 -0.43 5.57 -28.44
N GLN A 264 0.51 5.82 -29.36
CA GLN A 264 0.18 5.97 -30.78
C GLN A 264 -0.25 4.65 -31.41
N TYR A 265 0.23 3.51 -30.89
CA TYR A 265 -0.22 2.19 -31.32
C TYR A 265 -1.46 1.71 -30.59
N ILE A 266 -1.58 2.01 -29.30
CA ILE A 266 -2.73 1.57 -28.48
C ILE A 266 -3.99 2.40 -28.77
N PHE A 267 -3.82 3.70 -29.02
CA PHE A 267 -4.90 4.64 -29.34
C PHE A 267 -4.53 5.48 -30.57
N PRO A 268 -4.48 4.87 -31.76
CA PRO A 268 -4.03 5.54 -32.97
C PRO A 268 -4.91 6.74 -33.33
N LYS A 269 -4.25 7.86 -33.63
CA LYS A 269 -4.88 9.11 -34.07
C LYS A 269 -4.43 9.55 -35.47
N GLY A 270 -3.57 8.77 -36.10
CA GLY A 270 -3.11 9.02 -37.46
C GLY A 270 -4.18 8.68 -38.50
N GLU A 271 -3.84 8.90 -39.76
CA GLU A 271 -4.75 8.65 -40.89
C GLU A 271 -5.24 7.20 -40.90
N ASN A 272 -6.52 7.01 -41.19
CA ASN A 272 -7.18 5.70 -41.26
C ASN A 272 -7.02 4.84 -39.99
N GLY A 273 -6.88 5.46 -38.82
CA GLY A 273 -6.72 4.75 -37.55
C GLY A 273 -5.37 4.05 -37.43
N GLN A 274 -4.35 4.51 -38.16
CA GLN A 274 -2.97 4.06 -38.01
C GLN A 274 -2.23 4.90 -36.95
N PRO A 275 -1.10 4.39 -36.40
CA PRO A 275 -0.23 5.18 -35.54
C PRO A 275 0.24 6.45 -36.25
N ASP A 276 0.34 7.55 -35.51
CA ASP A 276 0.90 8.79 -36.04
C ASP A 276 2.42 8.70 -36.12
N HIS A 277 2.92 8.31 -37.29
CA HIS A 277 4.35 8.14 -37.52
C HIS A 277 5.15 9.43 -37.41
N ALA A 278 4.56 10.61 -37.64
CA ALA A 278 5.28 11.87 -37.46
C ALA A 278 5.60 12.11 -35.96
N VAL A 279 4.66 11.77 -35.07
CA VAL A 279 4.88 11.83 -33.62
C VAL A 279 5.88 10.77 -33.15
N ILE A 280 5.77 9.55 -33.68
CA ILE A 280 6.69 8.45 -33.37
C ILE A 280 8.12 8.80 -33.79
N ASP A 281 8.33 9.18 -35.05
CA ASP A 281 9.66 9.48 -35.60
C ASP A 281 10.35 10.62 -34.84
N ALA A 282 9.58 11.64 -34.43
CA ALA A 282 10.07 12.72 -33.58
C ALA A 282 10.43 12.28 -32.15
N ALA A 283 9.87 11.18 -31.66
CA ALA A 283 10.15 10.65 -30.33
C ALA A 283 11.33 9.67 -30.29
N LEU A 284 11.67 9.01 -31.40
CA LEU A 284 12.74 8.00 -31.44
C LEU A 284 14.10 8.52 -30.93
N PRO A 285 14.57 9.74 -31.26
CA PRO A 285 15.83 10.25 -30.72
C PRO A 285 15.81 10.43 -29.19
N ASP A 286 14.69 10.87 -28.62
CA ASP A 286 14.53 11.02 -27.17
C ASP A 286 14.50 9.65 -26.48
N ILE A 287 13.81 8.67 -27.09
CA ILE A 287 13.77 7.29 -26.58
C ILE A 287 15.19 6.69 -26.59
N ASP A 288 15.92 6.79 -27.70
CA ASP A 288 17.31 6.31 -27.82
C ASP A 288 18.19 6.98 -26.77
N LYS A 289 18.03 8.29 -26.53
CA LYS A 289 18.79 9.00 -25.50
C LYS A 289 18.48 8.49 -24.09
N HIS A 290 17.21 8.25 -23.76
CA HIS A 290 16.82 7.69 -22.47
C HIS A 290 17.34 6.26 -22.30
N LEU A 291 17.23 5.42 -23.33
CA LEU A 291 17.76 4.05 -23.29
C LEU A 291 19.28 4.05 -23.11
N GLN A 292 20.02 4.93 -23.78
CA GLN A 292 21.46 5.08 -23.56
C GLN A 292 21.79 5.36 -22.08
N VAL A 293 21.13 6.37 -21.50
CA VAL A 293 21.37 6.76 -20.10
C VAL A 293 21.02 5.63 -19.13
N LEU A 294 19.94 4.89 -19.39
CA LEU A 294 19.51 3.76 -18.56
C LEU A 294 20.43 2.54 -18.71
N ASP A 295 20.94 2.26 -19.92
CA ASP A 295 21.89 1.17 -20.16
C ASP A 295 23.22 1.41 -19.45
N GLU A 296 23.74 2.64 -19.55
CA GLU A 296 24.92 3.09 -18.79
C GLU A 296 24.68 2.98 -17.27
N ALA A 297 23.47 3.32 -16.81
CA ALA A 297 23.08 3.21 -15.41
C ALA A 297 23.06 1.75 -14.92
N TYR A 298 22.52 0.82 -15.70
CA TYR A 298 22.57 -0.61 -15.33
C TYR A 298 24.02 -1.08 -15.23
N GLY A 299 24.88 -0.73 -16.18
CA GLY A 299 26.27 -1.19 -16.21
C GLY A 299 26.31 -2.71 -16.15
N ALA A 300 27.00 -3.32 -15.17
CA ALA A 300 27.04 -4.77 -14.98
C ALA A 300 25.93 -5.34 -14.06
N ARG A 301 24.98 -4.51 -13.62
CA ARG A 301 23.96 -4.87 -12.61
C ARG A 301 22.62 -5.23 -13.26
N ASP A 302 21.82 -6.01 -12.54
CA ASP A 302 20.47 -6.39 -12.99
C ASP A 302 19.39 -5.37 -12.57
N TYR A 303 19.73 -4.48 -11.62
CA TYR A 303 18.83 -3.47 -11.07
C TYR A 303 19.46 -2.08 -11.14
N LEU A 304 18.62 -1.04 -11.22
CA LEU A 304 19.04 0.36 -11.37
C LEU A 304 19.79 0.89 -10.14
N VAL A 305 19.48 0.34 -8.96
CA VAL A 305 20.08 0.75 -7.69
C VAL A 305 20.53 -0.47 -6.89
N GLY A 306 21.83 -0.54 -6.62
CA GLY A 306 22.41 -1.62 -5.82
C GLY A 306 22.34 -2.98 -6.52
N THR A 307 22.10 -4.03 -5.74
CA THR A 307 22.11 -5.45 -6.18
C THR A 307 20.75 -6.13 -6.02
N GLU A 308 19.72 -5.40 -5.56
CA GLU A 308 18.38 -5.93 -5.34
C GLU A 308 17.33 -5.08 -6.06
N LEU A 309 16.16 -5.67 -6.26
CA LEU A 309 15.01 -5.00 -6.85
C LEU A 309 14.65 -3.73 -6.07
N SER A 310 14.37 -2.65 -6.78
CA SER A 310 13.85 -1.42 -6.18
C SER A 310 12.59 -0.91 -6.88
N MET A 311 11.93 0.08 -6.29
CA MET A 311 10.81 0.80 -6.91
C MET A 311 11.20 1.34 -8.29
N ALA A 312 12.44 1.81 -8.49
CA ALA A 312 12.88 2.32 -9.78
C ALA A 312 12.75 1.27 -10.89
N ASP A 313 13.09 0.02 -10.58
CA ASP A 313 12.96 -1.11 -11.51
C ASP A 313 11.49 -1.43 -11.79
N LEU A 314 10.62 -1.37 -10.77
CA LEU A 314 9.17 -1.55 -10.91
C LEU A 314 8.49 -0.47 -11.75
N PHE A 315 8.99 0.76 -11.70
CA PHE A 315 8.54 1.86 -12.55
C PHE A 315 8.97 1.66 -14.02
N LEU A 316 10.23 1.24 -14.22
CA LEU A 316 10.80 1.16 -15.56
C LEU A 316 10.37 -0.10 -16.33
N ALA A 317 10.29 -1.24 -15.65
CA ALA A 317 10.16 -2.54 -16.32
C ALA A 317 8.87 -2.68 -17.18
N PRO A 318 7.69 -2.23 -16.72
CA PRO A 318 6.49 -2.23 -17.56
C PRO A 318 6.62 -1.35 -18.81
N ILE A 319 7.27 -0.19 -18.68
CA ILE A 319 7.45 0.76 -19.78
C ILE A 319 8.33 0.14 -20.88
N LEU A 320 9.49 -0.41 -20.52
CA LEU A 320 10.40 -1.06 -21.47
C LEU A 320 9.74 -2.27 -22.15
N ALA A 321 8.94 -3.03 -21.40
CA ALA A 321 8.19 -4.14 -21.97
C ALA A 321 7.22 -3.68 -23.07
N TYR A 322 6.53 -2.55 -22.86
CA TYR A 322 5.58 -2.01 -23.84
C TYR A 322 6.27 -1.34 -25.02
N VAL A 323 7.38 -0.64 -24.81
CA VAL A 323 8.22 -0.12 -25.90
C VAL A 323 8.65 -1.25 -26.83
N GLY A 324 9.06 -2.40 -26.26
CA GLY A 324 9.47 -3.57 -27.04
C GLY A 324 8.33 -4.33 -27.73
N MET A 325 7.07 -3.95 -27.55
CA MET A 325 5.94 -4.56 -28.29
C MET A 325 5.83 -4.06 -29.74
N PHE A 326 6.45 -2.91 -30.04
CA PHE A 326 6.31 -2.24 -31.34
C PHE A 326 7.66 -2.15 -32.07
N PRO A 327 7.67 -2.06 -33.42
CA PRO A 327 8.85 -2.37 -34.22
C PRO A 327 10.08 -1.50 -33.91
N GLU A 328 9.93 -0.18 -33.88
CA GLU A 328 11.02 0.78 -33.70
C GLU A 328 11.62 0.65 -32.30
N GLY A 329 10.78 0.53 -31.28
CA GLY A 329 11.18 0.32 -29.89
C GLY A 329 11.90 -1.01 -29.71
N ALA A 330 11.41 -2.08 -30.35
CA ALA A 330 12.08 -3.38 -30.35
C ALA A 330 13.47 -3.30 -31.01
N GLU A 331 13.62 -2.60 -32.14
CA GLU A 331 14.93 -2.40 -32.78
C GLU A 331 15.88 -1.54 -31.93
N LEU A 332 15.38 -0.47 -31.28
CA LEU A 332 16.18 0.35 -30.38
C LEU A 332 16.70 -0.45 -29.19
N LEU A 333 15.86 -1.28 -28.56
CA LEU A 333 16.25 -2.06 -27.40
C LEU A 333 17.39 -3.05 -27.68
N LYS A 334 17.49 -3.58 -28.92
CA LYS A 334 18.60 -4.48 -29.31
C LYS A 334 19.99 -3.84 -29.24
N LYS A 335 20.07 -2.51 -29.23
CA LYS A 335 21.34 -1.78 -29.09
C LYS A 335 21.91 -1.86 -27.67
N TYR A 336 21.06 -2.10 -26.66
CA TYR A 336 21.35 -1.88 -25.25
C TYR A 336 21.36 -3.18 -24.45
N ARG A 337 22.53 -3.83 -24.40
CA ARG A 337 22.71 -5.17 -23.81
C ARG A 337 22.44 -5.20 -22.29
N ASN A 338 22.69 -4.11 -21.57
CA ASN A 338 22.47 -4.08 -20.13
C ASN A 338 20.98 -3.96 -19.83
N ILE A 339 20.24 -3.19 -20.64
CA ILE A 339 18.77 -3.17 -20.59
C ILE A 339 18.19 -4.54 -20.92
N GLU A 340 18.68 -5.22 -21.95
CA GLU A 340 18.22 -6.57 -22.31
C GLU A 340 18.39 -7.54 -21.13
N ARG A 341 19.56 -7.55 -20.49
CA ARG A 341 19.82 -8.36 -19.29
C ARG A 341 18.87 -8.00 -18.14
N ALA A 342 18.73 -6.72 -17.82
CA ALA A 342 17.86 -6.26 -16.74
C ALA A 342 16.38 -6.60 -17.00
N GLN A 343 15.92 -6.49 -18.25
CA GLN A 343 14.58 -6.91 -18.65
C GLN A 343 14.38 -8.42 -18.52
N ALA A 344 15.38 -9.24 -18.84
CA ALA A 344 15.32 -10.68 -18.62
C ALA A 344 15.19 -11.00 -17.12
N ALA A 345 15.97 -10.33 -16.26
CA ALA A 345 15.86 -10.47 -14.81
C ALA A 345 14.46 -10.09 -14.29
N MET A 346 13.88 -9.00 -14.79
CA MET A 346 12.51 -8.60 -14.44
C MET A 346 11.45 -9.57 -14.95
N ARG A 347 11.57 -10.07 -16.19
CA ARG A 347 10.62 -11.03 -16.77
C ARG A 347 10.61 -12.37 -16.05
N ALA A 348 11.72 -12.77 -15.44
CA ALA A 348 11.80 -13.99 -14.64
C ALA A 348 11.07 -13.88 -13.29
N ARG A 349 10.66 -12.67 -12.85
CA ARG A 349 9.99 -12.47 -11.56
C ARG A 349 8.52 -12.89 -11.63
N PRO A 350 8.00 -13.62 -10.64
CA PRO A 350 6.58 -13.97 -10.56
C PRO A 350 5.66 -12.75 -10.60
N SER A 351 6.06 -11.63 -9.98
CA SER A 351 5.31 -10.37 -9.99
C SER A 351 5.10 -9.81 -11.40
N PHE A 352 6.12 -9.89 -12.26
CA PHE A 352 6.05 -9.41 -13.63
C PHE A 352 5.11 -10.28 -14.48
N ALA A 353 5.18 -11.60 -14.30
CA ALA A 353 4.33 -12.57 -14.98
C ALA A 353 2.86 -12.43 -14.53
N ALA A 354 2.60 -12.36 -13.23
CA ALA A 354 1.25 -12.23 -12.64
C ALA A 354 0.53 -10.94 -13.04
N THR A 355 1.26 -9.95 -13.55
CA THR A 355 0.74 -8.63 -13.89
C THR A 355 0.80 -8.32 -15.38
N GLN A 356 1.09 -9.31 -16.23
CA GLN A 356 1.04 -9.08 -17.68
C GLN A 356 -0.35 -8.57 -18.11
N PRO A 357 -0.42 -7.58 -19.01
CA PRO A 357 -1.69 -7.15 -19.56
C PRO A 357 -2.32 -8.31 -20.33
N VAL A 358 -3.63 -8.50 -20.16
CA VAL A 358 -4.38 -9.38 -21.05
C VAL A 358 -4.51 -8.63 -22.39
N THR A 359 -3.80 -9.10 -23.41
CA THR A 359 -4.01 -8.64 -24.79
C THR A 359 -5.33 -9.26 -25.25
N GLY A 360 -6.40 -8.46 -25.20
CA GLY A 360 -7.70 -8.81 -25.76
C GLY A 360 -7.72 -8.74 -27.28
#